data_AF-A0A812J709-F1
#
_entry.id   AF-A0A812J709-F1
#
_cell.length_a   1.000
_cell.length_b   1.000
_cell.length_c   1.000
_cell.angle_alpha   90.00
_cell.angle_beta   90.00
_cell.angle_gamma   90.00
#
_symmetry.space_group_name_H-M   'P 1'
#
loop_
_entity.id
_entity.type
_entity.pdbx_description
1 polymer ?
#
loop_
_entity_poly.entity_id
_entity_poly.type
_entity_poly.pdbx_seq_one_letter_code
_entity_poly.pdbx_strand_id
1 'polypeptide(L)'
;MSIRLGLSLPHGIVACALRGLLGHQPTDDQLEGHNRVLLAALDLFQVTTVSNHQTTAQLGHAGMILAMLELMQKTDVACLPAVTAMLRCLELAAEVSGTAALVLFRDFSGLQAFSLRLQREVELMMALDFTGDAFELEPPGREATREEKQRYWQLLEEVTARRKLCRQLLKNIQTALQCTEVLQAGLANVFQGPLMDALKTALKEPSKVGLSLFGTAIDIVSSIIQDDPARVPQMIDSEVLPGIMAALSKDTMRSAECVSFVPGVLASIALHSVGEDFLLNSPSKPIQLLTDILVDPSFAPLLHSQPEIAQIMSTQVDKVLRNRPAGPNKLTDHVVDCMLAGMRSILDQAKDYPEWTPLDLEDHTEYLADRLVCFSRFCWSILSTNEQTLKSFLEKKGLALVRELHELPCLPYHLTSLEGAVP
;
A
#
# COMPACT_ATOMS: atom_id res chain seq x y z
N MET A 1 -27.60 -12.97 33.03
CA MET A 1 -26.83 -11.79 32.56
C MET A 1 -27.01 -11.57 31.04
N SER A 2 -26.93 -12.61 30.20
CA SER A 2 -27.13 -12.54 28.73
C SER A 2 -28.44 -11.90 28.26
N ILE A 3 -29.56 -12.15 28.93
CA ILE A 3 -30.89 -11.65 28.50
C ILE A 3 -31.09 -10.15 28.77
N ARG A 4 -30.36 -9.56 29.74
CA ARG A 4 -30.47 -8.13 30.06
C ARG A 4 -29.71 -7.20 29.09
N LEU A 5 -28.91 -7.77 28.18
CA LEU A 5 -28.09 -7.03 27.20
C LEU A 5 -28.61 -7.18 25.76
N GLY A 6 -29.82 -7.74 25.55
CA GLY A 6 -30.40 -7.90 24.21
C GLY A 6 -29.64 -8.87 23.29
N LEU A 7 -28.96 -9.86 23.87
CA LEU A 7 -28.05 -10.75 23.17
C LEU A 7 -28.79 -11.91 22.49
N SER A 8 -28.45 -12.21 21.23
CA SER A 8 -28.49 -13.61 20.80
C SER A 8 -27.40 -14.37 21.56
N LEU A 9 -27.76 -15.52 22.13
CA LEU A 9 -26.98 -16.27 23.13
C LEU A 9 -25.47 -16.43 22.80
N PRO A 10 -25.04 -16.68 21.54
CA PRO A 10 -23.62 -16.87 21.21
C PRO A 10 -22.80 -15.59 21.33
N HIS A 11 -23.31 -14.47 20.81
CA HIS A 11 -22.56 -13.22 20.66
C HIS A 11 -22.28 -12.55 22.01
N GLY A 12 -23.22 -12.68 22.93
CA GLY A 12 -23.07 -12.14 24.27
C GLY A 12 -22.05 -12.86 25.13
N ILE A 13 -21.88 -14.16 24.90
CA ILE A 13 -20.86 -14.95 25.57
C ILE A 13 -19.49 -14.51 25.10
N VAL A 14 -19.31 -14.31 23.78
CA VAL A 14 -18.04 -13.81 23.20
C VAL A 14 -17.69 -12.43 23.73
N ALA A 15 -18.63 -11.48 23.73
CA ALA A 15 -18.39 -10.14 24.27
C ALA A 15 -18.08 -10.13 25.78
N CYS A 16 -18.77 -10.95 26.58
CA CYS A 16 -18.47 -11.09 28.01
C CYS A 16 -17.09 -11.73 28.25
N ALA A 17 -16.75 -12.78 27.50
CA ALA A 17 -15.47 -13.46 27.60
C ALA A 17 -14.33 -12.52 27.21
N LEU A 18 -14.47 -11.80 26.10
CA LEU A 18 -13.49 -10.82 25.65
C LEU A 18 -13.26 -9.72 26.69
N ARG A 19 -14.33 -9.19 27.29
CA ARG A 19 -14.21 -8.19 28.36
C ARG A 19 -13.49 -8.75 29.59
N GLY A 20 -13.77 -9.99 29.96
CA GLY A 20 -13.08 -10.67 31.07
C GLY A 20 -11.60 -10.88 30.80
N LEU A 21 -11.24 -11.24 29.55
CA LEU A 21 -9.86 -11.40 29.13
C LEU A 21 -9.12 -10.05 29.12
N LEU A 22 -9.71 -9.02 28.51
CA LEU A 22 -9.10 -7.68 28.47
C LEU A 22 -8.91 -7.06 29.88
N GLY A 23 -9.80 -7.37 30.82
CA GLY A 23 -9.70 -6.90 32.21
C GLY A 23 -8.73 -7.71 33.08
N HIS A 24 -8.21 -8.84 32.60
CA HIS A 24 -7.27 -9.66 33.35
C HIS A 24 -5.85 -9.14 33.17
N GLN A 25 -5.10 -9.02 34.26
CA GLN A 25 -3.68 -8.67 34.23
C GLN A 25 -2.85 -9.94 34.49
N PRO A 26 -2.37 -10.65 33.45
CA PRO A 26 -1.57 -11.85 33.64
C PRO A 26 -0.21 -11.51 34.25
N THR A 27 0.34 -12.45 35.02
CA THR A 27 1.76 -12.44 35.41
C THR A 27 2.64 -12.79 34.21
N ASP A 28 3.95 -12.49 34.27
CA ASP A 28 4.89 -12.76 33.17
C ASP A 28 4.85 -14.22 32.71
N ASP A 29 4.78 -15.16 33.66
CA ASP A 29 4.70 -16.61 33.40
C ASP A 29 3.39 -17.03 32.71
N GLN A 30 2.35 -16.21 32.81
CA GLN A 30 1.02 -16.47 32.25
C GLN A 30 0.76 -15.69 30.96
N LEU A 31 1.61 -14.72 30.62
CA LEU A 31 1.37 -13.74 29.56
C LEU A 31 1.18 -14.41 28.20
N GLU A 32 2.03 -15.37 27.85
CA GLU A 32 1.95 -16.06 26.56
C GLU A 32 0.64 -16.86 26.44
N GLY A 33 0.29 -17.62 27.48
CA GLY A 33 -0.95 -18.39 27.51
C GLY A 33 -2.19 -17.50 27.44
N HIS A 34 -2.18 -16.39 28.18
CA HIS A 34 -3.23 -15.39 28.15
C HIS A 34 -3.40 -14.79 26.75
N ASN A 35 -2.30 -14.35 26.12
CA ASN A 35 -2.32 -13.74 24.80
C ASN A 35 -2.82 -14.71 23.72
N ARG A 36 -2.50 -16.01 23.80
CA ARG A 36 -3.05 -17.02 22.89
C ARG A 36 -4.57 -17.15 23.00
N VAL A 37 -5.11 -17.15 24.22
CA VAL A 37 -6.57 -17.22 24.43
C VAL A 37 -7.25 -15.92 23.99
N LEU A 38 -6.64 -14.78 24.28
CA LEU A 38 -7.12 -13.47 23.84
C LEU A 38 -7.16 -13.36 22.31
N LEU A 39 -6.11 -13.81 21.62
CA LEU A 39 -6.06 -13.89 20.16
C LEU A 39 -7.21 -14.73 19.60
N ALA A 40 -7.41 -15.94 20.11
CA ALA A 40 -8.49 -16.81 19.66
C ALA A 40 -9.88 -16.17 19.88
N ALA A 41 -10.07 -15.44 20.99
CA ALA A 41 -11.30 -14.71 21.25
C ALA A 41 -11.51 -13.54 20.29
N LEU A 42 -10.45 -12.80 19.95
CA LEU A 42 -10.48 -11.71 18.98
C LEU A 42 -10.75 -12.23 17.56
N ASP A 43 -10.12 -13.33 17.14
CA ASP A 43 -10.34 -13.95 15.84
C ASP A 43 -11.79 -14.44 15.68
N LEU A 44 -12.30 -15.15 16.69
CA LEU A 44 -13.70 -15.57 16.72
C LEU A 44 -14.64 -14.35 16.61
N PHE A 45 -14.29 -13.27 17.32
CA PHE A 45 -15.05 -12.04 17.26
C PHE A 45 -15.05 -11.41 15.85
N GLN A 46 -13.90 -11.30 15.18
CA GLN A 46 -13.80 -10.77 13.82
C GLN A 46 -14.73 -11.52 12.86
N VAL A 47 -14.71 -12.85 12.90
CA VAL A 47 -15.58 -13.71 12.06
C VAL A 47 -17.06 -13.43 12.32
N THR A 48 -17.46 -13.28 13.58
CA THR A 48 -18.85 -13.00 13.94
C THR A 48 -19.30 -11.58 13.58
N THR A 49 -18.38 -10.60 13.58
CA THR A 49 -18.69 -9.19 13.31
C THR A 49 -19.04 -8.94 11.86
N VAL A 50 -18.27 -9.54 10.94
CA VAL A 50 -18.53 -9.47 9.50
C VAL A 50 -19.91 -10.08 9.16
N SER A 51 -20.39 -11.00 9.99
CA SER A 51 -21.62 -11.75 9.76
C SER A 51 -22.87 -11.13 10.39
N ASN A 52 -22.76 -10.15 11.31
CA ASN A 52 -23.92 -9.68 12.09
C ASN A 52 -23.76 -8.29 12.74
N HIS A 53 -24.57 -7.31 12.30
CA HIS A 53 -24.58 -5.93 12.83
C HIS A 53 -24.85 -5.79 14.34
N GLN A 54 -25.50 -6.76 15.01
CA GLN A 54 -25.78 -6.68 16.45
C GLN A 54 -24.52 -6.82 17.32
N THR A 55 -23.52 -7.57 16.85
CA THR A 55 -22.23 -7.70 17.56
C THR A 55 -21.44 -6.39 17.54
N THR A 56 -21.51 -5.67 16.43
CA THR A 56 -20.86 -4.39 16.19
C THR A 56 -21.34 -3.30 17.16
N ALA A 57 -22.65 -3.27 17.44
CA ALA A 57 -23.23 -2.34 18.40
C ALA A 57 -22.68 -2.53 19.83
N GLN A 58 -22.21 -3.75 20.17
CA GLN A 58 -21.62 -4.02 21.49
C GLN A 58 -20.17 -3.56 21.61
N LEU A 59 -19.43 -3.51 20.50
CA LEU A 59 -18.12 -2.87 20.47
C LEU A 59 -18.23 -1.36 20.62
N GLY A 60 -19.27 -0.74 20.07
CA GLY A 60 -19.56 0.67 20.32
C GLY A 60 -19.82 1.02 21.79
N HIS A 61 -19.91 0.02 22.68
CA HIS A 61 -20.03 0.29 24.11
C HIS A 61 -18.70 0.79 24.67
N ALA A 62 -18.74 2.01 25.24
CA ALA A 62 -17.59 2.73 25.78
C ALA A 62 -16.64 1.88 26.64
N GLY A 63 -17.18 0.98 27.49
CA GLY A 63 -16.37 0.12 28.35
C GLY A 63 -15.54 -0.93 27.61
N MET A 64 -15.95 -1.37 26.42
CA MET A 64 -15.16 -2.29 25.59
C MET A 64 -14.07 -1.54 24.83
N ILE A 65 -14.40 -0.39 24.24
CA ILE A 65 -13.42 0.48 23.57
C ILE A 65 -12.32 0.91 24.54
N LEU A 66 -12.66 1.29 25.77
CA LEU A 66 -11.67 1.62 26.81
C LEU A 66 -10.70 0.46 27.07
N ALA A 67 -11.21 -0.74 27.32
CA ALA A 67 -10.36 -1.91 27.58
C ALA A 67 -9.47 -2.27 26.37
N MET A 68 -9.96 -2.08 25.16
CA MET A 68 -9.20 -2.23 23.93
C MET A 68 -8.11 -1.17 23.78
N LEU A 69 -8.39 0.10 24.10
CA LEU A 69 -7.41 1.18 24.10
C LEU A 69 -6.36 1.03 25.22
N GLU A 70 -6.71 0.41 26.34
CA GLU A 70 -5.76 0.01 27.39
C GLU A 70 -4.81 -1.09 26.89
N LEU A 71 -5.34 -2.12 26.23
CA LEU A 71 -4.52 -3.15 25.57
C LEU A 71 -3.58 -2.52 24.53
N MET A 72 -4.06 -1.52 23.78
CA MET A 72 -3.26 -0.77 22.81
C MET A 72 -2.05 -0.07 23.43
N GLN A 73 -1.98 0.13 24.74
CA GLN A 73 -0.81 0.72 25.38
C GLN A 73 0.34 -0.28 25.59
N LYS A 74 0.11 -1.59 25.45
CA LYS A 74 1.14 -2.63 25.65
C LYS A 74 2.15 -2.62 24.51
N THR A 75 3.45 -2.54 24.81
CA THR A 75 4.54 -2.48 23.82
C THR A 75 5.40 -3.74 23.77
N ASP A 76 5.17 -4.69 24.69
CA ASP A 76 5.91 -5.95 24.74
C ASP A 76 5.65 -6.77 23.47
N VAL A 77 6.71 -7.33 22.88
CA VAL A 77 6.64 -8.10 21.61
C VAL A 77 5.59 -9.21 21.68
N ALA A 78 5.52 -9.91 22.80
CA ALA A 78 4.56 -10.97 23.05
C ALA A 78 3.08 -10.52 23.01
N CYS A 79 2.80 -9.24 23.26
CA CYS A 79 1.46 -8.65 23.24
C CYS A 79 1.06 -8.13 21.87
N LEU A 80 2.02 -7.76 21.01
CA LEU A 80 1.75 -7.09 19.74
C LEU A 80 0.81 -7.86 18.79
N PRO A 81 0.86 -9.20 18.70
CA PRO A 81 -0.13 -9.94 17.92
C PRO A 81 -1.56 -9.70 18.40
N ALA A 82 -1.79 -9.74 19.73
CA ALA A 82 -3.11 -9.51 20.32
C ALA A 82 -3.56 -8.06 20.13
N VAL A 83 -2.65 -7.09 20.26
CA VAL A 83 -2.92 -5.68 19.97
C VAL A 83 -3.32 -5.49 18.50
N THR A 84 -2.61 -6.15 17.58
CA THR A 84 -2.91 -6.08 16.14
C THR A 84 -4.30 -6.67 15.84
N ALA A 85 -4.61 -7.84 16.38
CA ALA A 85 -5.93 -8.46 16.21
C ALA A 85 -7.05 -7.61 16.81
N MET A 86 -6.80 -6.96 17.95
CA MET A 86 -7.75 -6.04 18.57
C MET A 86 -8.00 -4.80 17.71
N LEU A 87 -6.94 -4.20 17.14
CA LEU A 87 -7.09 -3.06 16.23
C LEU A 87 -7.86 -3.44 14.97
N ARG A 88 -7.74 -4.67 14.47
CA ARG A 88 -8.58 -5.15 13.37
C ARG A 88 -10.06 -5.26 13.78
N CYS A 89 -10.35 -5.63 15.03
CA CYS A 89 -11.72 -5.61 15.55
C CYS A 89 -12.28 -4.18 15.60
N LEU A 90 -11.48 -3.19 16.04
CA LEU A 90 -11.89 -1.78 16.05
C LEU A 90 -12.14 -1.23 14.65
N GLU A 91 -11.27 -1.54 13.70
CA GLU A 91 -11.43 -1.19 12.28
C GLU A 91 -12.76 -1.71 11.74
N LEU A 92 -12.99 -3.03 11.84
CA LEU A 92 -14.23 -3.67 11.39
C LEU A 92 -15.47 -3.10 12.08
N ALA A 93 -15.36 -2.72 13.36
CA ALA A 93 -16.46 -2.11 14.09
C ALA A 93 -16.83 -0.74 13.55
N ALA A 94 -15.82 0.08 13.27
CA ALA A 94 -15.99 1.41 12.70
C ALA A 94 -16.52 1.36 11.26
N GLU A 95 -16.07 0.40 10.45
CA GLU A 95 -16.56 0.18 9.08
C GLU A 95 -18.05 -0.19 9.05
N VAL A 96 -18.49 -1.07 9.96
CA VAL A 96 -19.85 -1.63 9.95
C VAL A 96 -20.84 -0.76 10.75
N SER A 97 -20.37 0.08 11.68
CA SER A 97 -21.23 0.89 12.55
C SER A 97 -20.71 2.32 12.72
N GLY A 98 -21.43 3.29 12.12
CA GLY A 98 -21.17 4.72 12.33
C GLY A 98 -21.26 5.15 13.79
N THR A 99 -22.10 4.52 14.61
CA THR A 99 -22.14 4.79 16.07
C THR A 99 -20.86 4.33 16.76
N ALA A 100 -20.34 3.13 16.43
CA ALA A 100 -19.08 2.68 16.99
C ALA A 100 -17.91 3.55 16.53
N ALA A 101 -17.90 3.97 15.25
CA ALA A 101 -16.92 4.91 14.71
C ALA A 101 -16.94 6.25 15.46
N LEU A 102 -18.13 6.82 15.70
CA LEU A 102 -18.29 8.06 16.46
C LEU A 102 -17.76 7.92 17.88
N VAL A 103 -18.12 6.87 18.61
CA VAL A 103 -17.63 6.66 19.97
C VAL A 103 -16.11 6.52 19.97
N LEU A 104 -15.53 5.71 19.08
CA LEU A 104 -14.09 5.49 19.00
C LEU A 104 -13.33 6.77 18.64
N PHE A 105 -13.71 7.45 17.55
CA PHE A 105 -12.93 8.54 17.01
C PHE A 105 -13.23 9.88 17.67
N ARG A 106 -14.50 10.17 17.97
CA ARG A 106 -14.91 11.43 18.60
C ARG A 106 -14.76 11.36 20.11
N ASP A 107 -15.38 10.37 20.76
CA ASP A 107 -15.47 10.36 22.23
C ASP A 107 -14.16 9.88 22.89
N PHE A 108 -13.40 9.00 22.23
CA PHE A 108 -12.10 8.50 22.71
C PHE A 108 -10.89 9.06 21.98
N SER A 109 -11.08 10.02 21.06
CA SER A 109 -9.98 10.60 20.27
C SER A 109 -9.11 9.53 19.57
N GLY A 110 -9.74 8.47 19.07
CA GLY A 110 -9.06 7.27 18.54
C GLY A 110 -8.02 7.59 17.47
N LEU A 111 -8.27 8.58 16.60
CA LEU A 111 -7.31 9.01 15.58
C LEU A 111 -6.00 9.53 16.19
N GLN A 112 -6.08 10.35 17.24
CA GLN A 112 -4.90 10.84 17.95
C GLN A 112 -4.16 9.70 18.65
N ALA A 113 -4.91 8.78 19.29
CA ALA A 113 -4.35 7.64 19.98
C ALA A 113 -3.61 6.69 19.02
N PHE A 114 -4.18 6.42 17.84
CA PHE A 114 -3.56 5.61 16.79
C PHE A 114 -2.33 6.30 16.20
N SER A 115 -2.39 7.62 16.00
CA SER A 115 -1.26 8.40 15.47
C SER A 115 -0.06 8.41 16.43
N LEU A 116 -0.31 8.62 17.73
CA LEU A 116 0.74 8.55 18.77
C LEU A 116 1.35 7.15 18.86
N ARG A 117 0.51 6.11 18.81
CA ARG A 117 1.00 4.74 18.84
C ARG A 117 1.82 4.40 17.60
N LEU A 118 1.38 4.82 16.42
CA LEU A 118 2.11 4.62 15.16
C LEU A 118 3.48 5.29 15.21
N GLN A 119 3.55 6.56 15.66
CA GLN A 119 4.81 7.28 15.83
C GLN A 119 5.77 6.47 16.70
N ARG A 120 5.29 6.00 17.86
CA ARG A 120 6.11 5.21 18.78
C ARG A 120 6.61 3.91 18.16
N GLU A 121 5.77 3.18 17.43
CA GLU A 121 6.19 1.94 16.79
C GLU A 121 7.19 2.16 15.66
N VAL A 122 7.03 3.22 14.88
CA VAL A 122 7.99 3.60 13.84
C VAL A 122 9.35 3.96 14.49
N GLU A 123 9.36 4.75 15.56
CA GLU A 123 10.58 5.06 16.30
C GLU A 123 11.28 3.80 16.84
N LEU A 124 10.52 2.87 17.43
CA LEU A 124 11.05 1.61 17.93
C LEU A 124 11.63 0.76 16.79
N MET A 125 10.96 0.66 15.65
CA MET A 125 11.49 -0.02 14.47
C MET A 125 12.78 0.61 13.96
N MET A 126 12.85 1.94 13.91
CA MET A 126 14.04 2.67 13.47
C MET A 126 15.22 2.50 14.45
N ALA A 127 14.96 2.24 15.72
CA ALA A 127 15.98 1.97 16.73
C ALA A 127 16.52 0.53 16.70
N LEU A 128 15.91 -0.38 15.95
CA LEU A 128 16.40 -1.75 15.82
C LEU A 128 17.74 -1.82 15.08
N ASP A 129 18.61 -2.72 15.55
CA ASP A 129 19.98 -2.89 15.09
C ASP A 129 20.05 -3.80 13.85
N PHE A 130 19.58 -3.27 12.70
CA PHE A 130 19.77 -3.86 11.38
C PHE A 130 19.72 -2.79 10.28
N THR A 131 20.30 -3.12 9.12
CA THR A 131 20.30 -2.30 7.91
C THR A 131 19.52 -2.99 6.81
N GLY A 132 18.82 -2.24 5.97
CA GLY A 132 18.05 -2.81 4.85
C GLY A 132 16.76 -3.49 5.30
N ASP A 133 16.35 -4.54 4.58
CA ASP A 133 15.19 -5.36 4.97
C ASP A 133 15.61 -6.51 5.87
N ALA A 134 14.93 -6.68 7.01
CA ALA A 134 15.17 -7.76 7.95
C ALA A 134 15.02 -9.15 7.31
N PHE A 135 14.16 -9.29 6.29
CA PHE A 135 13.96 -10.57 5.59
C PHE A 135 15.06 -10.91 4.59
N GLU A 136 15.96 -9.97 4.29
CA GLU A 136 17.14 -10.20 3.44
C GLU A 136 18.39 -10.51 4.28
N LEU A 137 18.29 -10.45 5.62
CA LEU A 137 19.39 -10.81 6.50
C LEU A 137 19.72 -12.30 6.37
N GLU A 138 21.01 -12.61 6.21
CA GLU A 138 21.45 -13.99 6.19
C GLU A 138 21.25 -14.64 7.56
N PRO A 139 20.63 -15.83 7.62
CA PRO A 139 20.48 -16.53 8.88
C PRO A 139 21.84 -16.95 9.42
N PRO A 140 22.03 -16.92 10.75
CA PRO A 140 23.28 -17.31 11.37
C PRO A 140 23.67 -18.74 10.98
N GLY A 141 24.93 -18.92 10.59
CA GLY A 141 25.48 -20.20 10.14
C GLY A 141 25.42 -21.30 11.19
N ARG A 142 25.72 -22.54 10.78
CA ARG A 142 25.68 -23.70 11.70
C ARG A 142 26.59 -23.52 12.91
N GLU A 143 27.74 -22.89 12.72
CA GLU A 143 28.76 -22.61 13.72
C GLU A 143 28.41 -21.48 14.69
N ALA A 144 27.36 -20.69 14.40
CA ALA A 144 26.93 -19.59 15.26
C ALA A 144 26.48 -20.11 16.64
N THR A 145 26.76 -19.30 17.65
CA THR A 145 26.40 -19.53 19.05
C THR A 145 24.88 -19.59 19.23
N ARG A 146 24.42 -20.14 20.36
CA ARG A 146 22.99 -20.22 20.66
C ARG A 146 22.40 -18.81 20.83
N GLU A 147 23.18 -17.91 21.40
CA GLU A 147 22.83 -16.52 21.65
C GLU A 147 22.66 -15.74 20.35
N GLU A 148 23.55 -15.93 19.37
CA GLU A 148 23.44 -15.32 18.03
C GLU A 148 22.19 -15.78 17.29
N LYS A 149 21.92 -17.10 17.31
CA LYS A 149 20.71 -17.68 16.72
C LYS A 149 19.46 -17.12 17.39
N GLN A 150 19.45 -17.03 18.73
CA GLN A 150 18.32 -16.48 19.47
C GLN A 150 18.09 -15.01 19.15
N ARG A 151 19.15 -14.18 19.10
CA ARG A 151 19.05 -12.76 18.76
C ARG A 151 18.48 -12.54 17.36
N TYR A 152 18.89 -13.35 16.38
CA TYR A 152 18.35 -13.30 15.02
C TYR A 152 16.84 -13.56 14.99
N TRP A 153 16.37 -14.64 15.62
CA TRP A 153 14.94 -14.97 15.64
C TRP A 153 14.10 -13.96 16.42
N GLN A 154 14.64 -13.45 17.54
CA GLN A 154 13.99 -12.39 18.31
C GLN A 154 13.85 -11.11 17.48
N LEU A 155 14.89 -10.71 16.75
CA LEU A 155 14.83 -9.56 15.85
C LEU A 155 13.78 -9.76 14.75
N LEU A 156 13.75 -10.92 14.09
CA LEU A 156 12.75 -11.21 13.05
C LEU A 156 11.32 -11.20 13.59
N GLU A 157 11.09 -11.80 14.76
CA GLU A 157 9.80 -11.78 15.44
C GLU A 157 9.39 -10.34 15.76
N GLU A 158 10.34 -9.55 16.29
CA GLU A 158 10.14 -8.17 16.68
C GLU A 158 9.76 -7.27 15.49
N VAL A 159 10.54 -7.35 14.40
CA VAL A 159 10.28 -6.63 13.16
C VAL A 159 8.95 -7.05 12.56
N THR A 160 8.67 -8.35 12.49
CA THR A 160 7.42 -8.86 11.91
C THR A 160 6.21 -8.37 12.69
N ALA A 161 6.25 -8.45 14.02
CA ALA A 161 5.15 -8.03 14.88
C ALA A 161 4.90 -6.53 14.79
N ARG A 162 5.95 -5.69 14.82
CA ARG A 162 5.80 -4.23 14.70
C ARG A 162 5.34 -3.80 13.32
N ARG A 163 5.87 -4.37 12.23
CA ARG A 163 5.40 -4.05 10.86
C ARG A 163 3.92 -4.36 10.69
N LYS A 164 3.44 -5.50 11.22
CA LYS A 164 2.00 -5.86 11.22
C LYS A 164 1.17 -4.87 12.02
N LEU A 165 1.62 -4.49 13.21
CA LEU A 165 0.95 -3.51 14.05
C LEU A 165 0.85 -2.13 13.38
N CYS A 166 1.96 -1.61 12.86
CA CYS A 166 2.00 -0.33 12.14
C CYS A 166 1.03 -0.31 10.96
N ARG A 167 1.00 -1.38 10.16
CA ARG A 167 0.04 -1.50 9.06
C ARG A 167 -1.39 -1.42 9.56
N GLN A 168 -1.70 -2.15 10.62
CA GLN A 168 -3.05 -2.20 11.16
C GLN A 168 -3.47 -0.85 11.77
N LEU A 169 -2.54 -0.10 12.36
CA LEU A 169 -2.75 1.29 12.78
C LEU A 169 -3.03 2.21 11.60
N LEU A 170 -2.25 2.13 10.52
CA LEU A 170 -2.48 2.90 9.30
C LEU A 170 -3.87 2.62 8.70
N LYS A 171 -4.31 1.35 8.67
CA LYS A 171 -5.66 0.99 8.23
C LYS A 171 -6.74 1.62 9.10
N ASN A 172 -6.61 1.54 10.43
CA ASN A 172 -7.55 2.19 11.34
C ASN A 172 -7.60 3.72 11.15
N ILE A 173 -6.45 4.35 10.89
CA ILE A 173 -6.36 5.77 10.55
C ILE A 173 -7.07 6.05 9.23
N GLN A 174 -6.89 5.21 8.21
CA GLN A 174 -7.59 5.33 6.93
C GLN A 174 -9.11 5.21 7.10
N THR A 175 -9.60 4.25 7.89
CA THR A 175 -11.02 4.15 8.25
C THR A 175 -11.52 5.43 8.92
N ALA A 176 -10.73 6.00 9.85
CA ALA A 176 -11.08 7.26 10.51
C ALA A 176 -11.21 8.42 9.51
N LEU A 177 -10.29 8.51 8.55
CA LEU A 177 -10.28 9.55 7.51
C LEU A 177 -11.44 9.40 6.52
N GLN A 178 -12.03 8.21 6.39
CA GLN A 178 -13.22 7.96 5.56
C GLN A 178 -14.54 8.25 6.30
N CYS A 179 -14.51 8.44 7.62
CA CYS A 179 -15.71 8.76 8.39
C CYS A 179 -16.06 10.26 8.27
N THR A 180 -17.14 10.56 7.53
CA THR A 180 -17.64 11.93 7.31
C THR A 180 -17.88 12.71 8.60
N GLU A 181 -18.40 12.06 9.62
CA GLU A 181 -18.68 12.67 10.92
C GLU A 181 -17.41 13.03 11.70
N VAL A 182 -16.31 12.30 11.44
CA VAL A 182 -14.98 12.57 12.02
C VAL A 182 -14.31 13.71 11.25
N LEU A 183 -14.42 13.71 9.91
CA LEU A 183 -13.95 14.80 9.05
C LEU A 183 -14.56 16.16 9.46
N GLN A 184 -15.86 16.19 9.77
CA GLN A 184 -16.57 17.40 10.21
C GLN A 184 -16.21 17.90 11.62
N ALA A 185 -15.70 17.02 12.50
CA ALA A 185 -15.32 17.37 13.87
C ALA A 185 -13.95 18.08 13.97
N GLY A 186 -13.26 18.28 12.84
CA GLY A 186 -12.05 19.09 12.73
C GLY A 186 -10.78 18.26 12.71
N LEU A 187 -10.34 17.87 11.51
CA LEU A 187 -9.06 17.18 11.26
C LEU A 187 -7.85 18.12 11.17
N ALA A 188 -8.01 19.43 11.41
CA ALA A 188 -6.94 20.40 11.22
C ALA A 188 -5.62 20.03 11.93
N ASN A 189 -5.69 19.32 13.06
CA ASN A 189 -4.52 18.89 13.85
C ASN A 189 -3.87 17.58 13.36
N VAL A 190 -4.55 16.80 12.53
CA VAL A 190 -4.00 15.52 11.98
C VAL A 190 -2.79 15.79 11.09
N PHE A 191 -2.78 16.96 10.47
CA PHE A 191 -1.77 17.39 9.50
C PHE A 191 -0.56 18.07 10.13
N GLN A 192 -0.52 18.24 11.47
CA GLN A 192 0.57 18.91 12.19
C GLN A 192 0.89 18.19 13.51
N GLY A 193 1.06 16.87 13.46
CA GLY A 193 1.27 16.08 14.67
C GLY A 193 1.87 14.69 14.44
N PRO A 194 1.67 13.78 15.41
CA PRO A 194 2.30 12.46 15.47
C PRO A 194 2.20 11.63 14.19
N LEU A 195 1.07 11.73 13.47
CA LEU A 195 0.88 11.02 12.21
C LEU A 195 1.90 11.48 11.16
N MET A 196 2.03 12.79 10.97
CA MET A 196 2.95 13.34 9.98
C MET A 196 4.42 13.02 10.34
N ASP A 197 4.76 13.06 11.63
CA ASP A 197 6.12 12.70 12.08
C ASP A 197 6.41 11.21 11.86
N ALA A 198 5.44 10.34 12.11
CA ALA A 198 5.54 8.91 11.83
C ALA A 198 5.72 8.64 10.33
N LEU A 199 4.89 9.29 9.48
CA LEU A 199 4.98 9.17 8.02
C LEU A 199 6.36 9.64 7.52
N LYS A 200 6.81 10.84 7.92
CA LYS A 200 8.14 11.36 7.55
C LYS A 200 9.26 10.41 7.93
N THR A 201 9.18 9.80 9.12
CA THR A 201 10.19 8.86 9.59
C THR A 201 10.16 7.57 8.78
N ALA A 202 8.96 7.02 8.52
CA ALA A 202 8.80 5.80 7.73
C ALA A 202 9.25 5.95 6.27
N LEU A 203 9.12 7.15 5.69
CA LEU A 203 9.53 7.44 4.31
C LEU A 203 11.05 7.51 4.12
N LYS A 204 11.84 7.68 5.19
CA LYS A 204 13.31 7.80 5.10
C LYS A 204 14.02 6.48 4.84
N GLU A 205 13.48 5.38 5.36
CA GLU A 205 14.09 4.04 5.22
C GLU A 205 13.02 2.98 4.87
N PRO A 206 12.54 2.95 3.61
CA PRO A 206 11.48 2.03 3.16
C PRO A 206 11.79 0.56 3.46
N SER A 207 13.05 0.13 3.28
CA SER A 207 13.48 -1.24 3.54
C SER A 207 13.39 -1.61 5.03
N LYS A 208 13.68 -0.66 5.93
CA LYS A 208 13.65 -0.90 7.37
C LYS A 208 12.22 -1.06 7.88
N VAL A 209 11.33 -0.17 7.44
CA VAL A 209 9.90 -0.22 7.80
C VAL A 209 9.11 -1.29 7.02
N GLY A 210 9.65 -1.77 5.91
CA GLY A 210 9.03 -2.73 5.02
C GLY A 210 8.19 -2.05 3.94
N LEU A 211 8.37 -2.50 2.69
CA LEU A 211 7.79 -1.87 1.50
C LEU A 211 6.26 -1.79 1.52
N SER A 212 5.62 -2.78 2.12
CA SER A 212 4.17 -2.80 2.18
C SER A 212 3.63 -1.81 3.25
N LEU A 213 4.39 -1.46 4.30
CA LEU A 213 4.03 -0.34 5.19
C LEU A 213 4.27 1.01 4.49
N PHE A 214 5.40 1.12 3.80
CA PHE A 214 5.75 2.29 2.99
C PHE A 214 4.66 2.60 1.94
N GLY A 215 4.17 1.59 1.22
CA GLY A 215 3.06 1.73 0.28
C GLY A 215 1.77 2.24 0.96
N THR A 216 1.38 1.68 2.11
CA THR A 216 0.20 2.15 2.85
C THR A 216 0.37 3.60 3.35
N ALA A 217 1.58 3.99 3.76
CA ALA A 217 1.87 5.38 4.15
C ALA A 217 1.67 6.35 2.97
N ILE A 218 2.09 5.95 1.76
CA ILE A 218 1.85 6.72 0.53
C ILE A 218 0.36 6.86 0.24
N ASP A 219 -0.43 5.79 0.43
CA ASP A 219 -1.89 5.81 0.22
C ASP A 219 -2.61 6.76 1.18
N ILE A 220 -2.17 6.83 2.45
CA ILE A 220 -2.68 7.83 3.40
C ILE A 220 -2.34 9.24 2.93
N VAL A 221 -1.08 9.50 2.53
CA VAL A 221 -0.69 10.82 2.01
C VAL A 221 -1.53 11.19 0.79
N SER A 222 -1.77 10.25 -0.12
CA SER A 222 -2.67 10.42 -1.27
C SER A 222 -4.08 10.81 -0.83
N SER A 223 -4.66 10.09 0.13
CA SER A 223 -6.00 10.36 0.66
C SER A 223 -6.11 11.76 1.28
N ILE A 224 -5.07 12.20 2.00
CA ILE A 224 -5.04 13.54 2.60
C ILE A 224 -4.99 14.65 1.54
N ILE A 225 -4.24 14.45 0.45
CA ILE A 225 -4.17 15.41 -0.66
C ILE A 225 -5.50 15.45 -1.42
N GLN A 226 -6.15 14.31 -1.61
CA GLN A 226 -7.45 14.25 -2.29
C GLN A 226 -8.54 15.00 -1.53
N ASP A 227 -8.52 14.97 -0.19
CA ASP A 227 -9.42 15.74 0.65
C ASP A 227 -9.24 17.26 0.46
N ASP A 228 -8.00 17.72 0.32
CA ASP A 228 -7.68 19.14 0.13
C ASP A 228 -6.38 19.33 -0.67
N PRO A 229 -6.49 19.53 -2.00
CA PRO A 229 -5.33 19.73 -2.86
C PRO A 229 -4.50 20.97 -2.53
N ALA A 230 -5.06 21.96 -1.81
CA ALA A 230 -4.32 23.15 -1.40
C ALA A 230 -3.21 22.85 -0.38
N ARG A 231 -3.17 21.63 0.17
CA ARG A 231 -2.12 21.16 1.08
C ARG A 231 -0.83 20.74 0.38
N VAL A 232 -0.83 20.58 -0.96
CA VAL A 232 0.35 20.13 -1.70
C VAL A 232 1.60 20.98 -1.42
N PRO A 233 1.56 22.33 -1.46
CA PRO A 233 2.72 23.16 -1.12
C PRO A 233 3.26 22.89 0.31
N GLN A 234 2.37 22.80 1.30
CA GLN A 234 2.76 22.50 2.69
C GLN A 234 3.40 21.11 2.81
N MET A 235 2.94 20.12 2.05
CA MET A 235 3.54 18.78 2.04
C MET A 235 4.89 18.71 1.35
N ILE A 236 5.14 19.61 0.40
CA ILE A 236 6.47 19.83 -0.18
C ILE A 236 7.37 20.45 0.89
N ASP A 237 6.95 21.56 1.50
CA ASP A 237 7.74 22.29 2.50
C ASP A 237 8.03 21.48 3.76
N SER A 238 7.18 20.49 4.08
CA SER A 238 7.33 19.62 5.24
C SER A 238 8.14 18.34 4.96
N GLU A 239 8.75 18.22 3.77
CA GLU A 239 9.60 17.10 3.33
C GLU A 239 8.90 15.74 3.19
N VAL A 240 7.56 15.72 3.19
CA VAL A 240 6.78 14.48 3.03
C VAL A 240 6.80 14.04 1.58
N LEU A 241 6.41 14.93 0.65
CA LEU A 241 6.43 14.64 -0.78
C LEU A 241 7.86 14.47 -1.32
N PRO A 242 8.85 15.32 -0.98
CA PRO A 242 10.25 15.07 -1.29
C PRO A 242 10.75 13.73 -0.77
N GLY A 243 10.43 13.37 0.47
CA GLY A 243 10.79 12.07 1.06
C GLY A 243 10.22 10.88 0.28
N ILE A 244 8.94 10.94 -0.11
CA ILE A 244 8.34 9.93 -1.02
C ILE A 244 9.15 9.85 -2.30
N MET A 245 9.36 10.99 -2.99
CA MET A 245 10.04 11.01 -4.28
C MET A 245 11.47 10.47 -4.20
N ALA A 246 12.21 10.78 -3.13
CA ALA A 246 13.57 10.30 -2.93
C ALA A 246 13.64 8.79 -2.65
N ALA A 247 12.61 8.22 -2.03
CA ALA A 247 12.51 6.79 -1.77
C ALA A 247 12.12 5.98 -3.02
N LEU A 248 11.47 6.59 -4.02
CA LEU A 248 11.01 5.89 -5.22
C LEU A 248 12.18 5.35 -6.04
N SER A 249 12.20 4.03 -6.17
CA SER A 249 13.17 3.24 -6.93
C SER A 249 12.55 1.93 -7.40
N LYS A 250 13.21 1.22 -8.32
CA LYS A 250 12.76 -0.12 -8.74
C LYS A 250 12.63 -1.06 -7.53
N ASP A 251 13.55 -1.02 -6.58
CA ASP A 251 13.51 -1.90 -5.40
C ASP A 251 12.30 -1.63 -4.51
N THR A 252 11.98 -0.35 -4.25
CA THR A 252 10.75 -0.03 -3.50
C THR A 252 9.47 -0.45 -4.23
N MET A 253 9.50 -0.45 -5.56
CA MET A 253 8.37 -0.81 -6.40
C MET A 253 8.19 -2.33 -6.56
N ARG A 254 9.06 -3.17 -5.98
CA ARG A 254 8.87 -4.64 -5.96
C ARG A 254 7.67 -5.09 -5.11
N SER A 255 7.05 -4.17 -4.37
CA SER A 255 5.85 -4.41 -3.56
C SER A 255 4.57 -4.11 -4.33
N ALA A 256 3.62 -5.05 -4.34
CA ALA A 256 2.29 -4.88 -4.95
C ALA A 256 1.57 -3.63 -4.45
N GLU A 257 1.67 -3.32 -3.15
CA GLU A 257 1.12 -2.10 -2.57
C GLU A 257 1.79 -0.85 -3.14
N CYS A 258 3.11 -0.86 -3.33
CA CYS A 258 3.81 0.29 -3.91
C CYS A 258 3.38 0.52 -5.37
N VAL A 259 3.34 -0.54 -6.18
CA VAL A 259 2.90 -0.42 -7.58
C VAL A 259 1.44 0.06 -7.68
N SER A 260 0.60 -0.31 -6.71
CA SER A 260 -0.81 0.11 -6.67
C SER A 260 -1.00 1.55 -6.18
N PHE A 261 -0.26 1.98 -5.15
CA PHE A 261 -0.52 3.25 -4.45
C PHE A 261 0.34 4.42 -4.94
N VAL A 262 1.56 4.17 -5.43
CA VAL A 262 2.42 5.24 -5.97
C VAL A 262 1.73 5.99 -7.11
N PRO A 263 1.15 5.34 -8.14
CA PRO A 263 0.42 6.06 -9.18
C PRO A 263 -0.71 6.95 -8.62
N GLY A 264 -1.41 6.49 -7.58
CA GLY A 264 -2.48 7.23 -6.92
C GLY A 264 -2.01 8.50 -6.24
N VAL A 265 -0.85 8.48 -5.55
CA VAL A 265 -0.31 9.71 -4.95
C VAL A 265 0.13 10.70 -6.02
N LEU A 266 0.70 10.25 -7.15
CA LEU A 266 1.06 11.13 -8.27
C LEU A 266 -0.19 11.84 -8.83
N ALA A 267 -1.28 11.09 -9.01
CA ALA A 267 -2.56 11.64 -9.48
C ALA A 267 -3.11 12.69 -8.52
N SER A 268 -2.91 12.50 -7.21
CA SER A 268 -3.37 13.42 -6.17
C SER A 268 -2.51 14.68 -6.13
N ILE A 269 -1.19 14.55 -6.23
CA ILE A 269 -0.26 15.70 -6.31
C ILE A 269 -0.59 16.57 -7.53
N ALA A 270 -0.91 15.94 -8.66
CA ALA A 270 -1.25 16.63 -9.91
C ALA A 270 -2.53 17.47 -9.86
N LEU A 271 -3.35 17.37 -8.80
CA LEU A 271 -4.51 18.24 -8.58
C LEU A 271 -4.12 19.71 -8.31
N HIS A 272 -2.85 19.97 -7.99
CA HIS A 272 -2.35 21.31 -7.68
C HIS A 272 -1.21 21.71 -8.64
N SER A 273 -1.16 22.97 -9.07
CA SER A 273 -0.19 23.45 -10.07
C SER A 273 1.26 23.31 -9.60
N VAL A 274 1.54 23.68 -8.36
CA VAL A 274 2.85 23.45 -7.73
C VAL A 274 3.20 21.96 -7.69
N GLY A 275 2.20 21.08 -7.57
CA GLY A 275 2.38 19.64 -7.62
C GLY A 275 2.79 19.13 -9.00
N GLU A 276 2.18 19.66 -10.07
CA GLU A 276 2.58 19.35 -11.45
C GLU A 276 4.06 19.70 -11.70
N ASP A 277 4.47 20.92 -11.34
CA ASP A 277 5.87 21.34 -11.47
C ASP A 277 6.81 20.48 -10.61
N PHE A 278 6.38 20.11 -9.40
CA PHE A 278 7.14 19.22 -8.53
C PHE A 278 7.36 17.84 -9.14
N LEU A 279 6.33 17.24 -9.74
CA LEU A 279 6.43 15.93 -10.40
C LEU A 279 7.38 15.96 -11.60
N LEU A 280 7.30 17.01 -12.43
CA LEU A 280 8.15 17.18 -13.61
C LEU A 280 9.64 17.35 -13.26
N ASN A 281 9.93 18.03 -12.14
CA ASN A 281 11.29 18.33 -11.72
C ASN A 281 11.86 17.32 -10.70
N SER A 282 11.08 16.30 -10.34
CA SER A 282 11.48 15.30 -9.35
C SER A 282 12.66 14.44 -9.87
N PRO A 283 13.72 14.22 -9.07
CA PRO A 283 14.89 13.46 -9.51
C PRO A 283 14.60 11.98 -9.77
N SER A 284 13.60 11.41 -9.09
CA SER A 284 13.22 10.00 -9.27
C SER A 284 12.43 9.74 -10.55
N LYS A 285 12.00 10.80 -11.26
CA LYS A 285 11.21 10.71 -12.50
C LYS A 285 10.06 9.71 -12.35
N PRO A 286 9.13 9.95 -11.42
CA PRO A 286 8.21 8.93 -10.95
C PRO A 286 7.32 8.35 -12.06
N ILE A 287 6.92 9.16 -13.05
CA ILE A 287 6.14 8.69 -14.22
C ILE A 287 6.97 7.74 -15.10
N GLN A 288 8.24 8.08 -15.32
CA GLN A 288 9.16 7.20 -16.06
C GLN A 288 9.38 5.88 -15.31
N LEU A 289 9.52 5.93 -13.98
CA LEU A 289 9.63 4.73 -13.16
C LEU A 289 8.43 3.78 -13.35
N LEU A 290 7.20 4.30 -13.44
CA LEU A 290 6.01 3.50 -13.71
C LEU A 290 6.10 2.78 -15.07
N THR A 291 6.55 3.47 -16.13
CA THR A 291 6.71 2.83 -17.44
C THR A 291 7.86 1.84 -17.46
N ASP A 292 8.96 2.14 -16.75
CA ASP A 292 10.13 1.27 -16.68
C ASP A 292 9.78 -0.06 -16.00
N ILE A 293 8.94 -0.06 -14.96
CA ILE A 293 8.45 -1.29 -14.28
C ILE A 293 7.69 -2.21 -15.22
N LEU A 294 6.83 -1.65 -16.09
CA LEU A 294 6.00 -2.44 -17.00
C LEU A 294 6.83 -3.16 -18.08
N VAL A 295 8.04 -2.66 -18.37
CA VAL A 295 8.91 -3.19 -19.43
C VAL A 295 10.14 -3.91 -18.87
N ASP A 296 10.35 -3.91 -17.56
CA ASP A 296 11.50 -4.54 -16.90
C ASP A 296 11.23 -6.04 -16.68
N PRO A 297 12.11 -6.94 -17.15
CA PRO A 297 11.94 -8.38 -16.99
C PRO A 297 11.83 -8.84 -15.53
N SER A 298 12.52 -8.15 -14.61
CA SER A 298 12.54 -8.52 -13.20
C SER A 298 11.21 -8.30 -12.47
N PHE A 299 10.25 -7.63 -13.12
CA PHE A 299 8.89 -7.44 -12.62
C PHE A 299 7.87 -8.39 -13.26
N ALA A 300 8.26 -9.19 -14.24
CA ALA A 300 7.36 -10.12 -14.91
C ALA A 300 6.60 -11.06 -13.95
N PRO A 301 7.22 -11.66 -12.90
CA PRO A 301 6.48 -12.50 -11.96
C PRO A 301 5.38 -11.75 -11.20
N LEU A 302 5.63 -10.48 -10.84
CA LEU A 302 4.65 -9.63 -10.15
C LEU A 302 3.50 -9.27 -11.09
N LEU A 303 3.82 -8.84 -12.32
CA LEU A 303 2.82 -8.47 -13.33
C LEU A 303 1.98 -9.67 -13.80
N HIS A 304 2.58 -10.85 -13.90
CA HIS A 304 1.90 -12.09 -14.25
C HIS A 304 0.95 -12.55 -13.13
N SER A 305 1.40 -12.48 -11.87
CA SER A 305 0.56 -12.87 -10.72
C SER A 305 -0.56 -11.86 -10.41
N GLN A 306 -0.40 -10.60 -10.83
CA GLN A 306 -1.37 -9.52 -10.59
C GLN A 306 -1.56 -8.66 -11.87
N PRO A 307 -2.24 -9.20 -12.90
CA PRO A 307 -2.40 -8.53 -14.20
C PRO A 307 -3.20 -7.22 -14.13
N GLU A 308 -3.98 -7.00 -13.06
CA GLU A 308 -4.72 -5.78 -12.79
C GLU A 308 -3.81 -4.58 -12.51
N ILE A 309 -2.55 -4.79 -12.10
CA ILE A 309 -1.58 -3.73 -11.79
C ILE A 309 -1.44 -2.76 -12.97
N ALA A 310 -1.30 -3.28 -14.19
CA ALA A 310 -1.15 -2.45 -15.38
C ALA A 310 -2.37 -1.52 -15.59
N GLN A 311 -3.58 -2.03 -15.31
CA GLN A 311 -4.82 -1.26 -15.41
C GLN A 311 -4.95 -0.23 -14.28
N ILE A 312 -4.52 -0.57 -13.06
CA ILE A 312 -4.49 0.37 -11.93
C ILE A 312 -3.54 1.52 -12.26
N MET A 313 -2.30 1.21 -12.68
CA MET A 313 -1.30 2.21 -13.08
C MET A 313 -1.82 3.11 -14.19
N SER A 314 -2.42 2.54 -15.24
CA SER A 314 -2.92 3.31 -16.38
C SER A 314 -4.07 4.25 -15.99
N THR A 315 -4.98 3.76 -15.15
CA THR A 315 -6.12 4.56 -14.65
C THR A 315 -5.62 5.74 -13.82
N GLN A 316 -4.60 5.54 -12.98
CA GLN A 316 -4.06 6.62 -12.16
C GLN A 316 -3.21 7.59 -12.97
N VAL A 317 -2.44 7.14 -13.97
CA VAL A 317 -1.72 8.04 -14.89
C VAL A 317 -2.69 8.84 -15.77
N ASP A 318 -3.80 8.24 -16.22
CA ASP A 318 -4.87 8.99 -16.88
C ASP A 318 -5.45 10.08 -15.95
N LYS A 319 -5.66 9.76 -14.66
CA LYS A 319 -6.06 10.78 -13.66
C LYS A 319 -5.01 11.87 -13.47
N VAL A 320 -3.71 11.56 -13.47
CA VAL A 320 -2.64 12.58 -13.46
C VAL A 320 -2.86 13.60 -14.59
N LEU A 321 -3.16 13.11 -15.80
CA LEU A 321 -3.39 13.97 -16.97
C LEU A 321 -4.71 14.74 -16.93
N ARG A 322 -5.74 14.23 -16.24
CA ARG A 322 -7.05 14.89 -16.06
C ARG A 322 -7.06 15.90 -14.92
N ASN A 323 -6.31 15.63 -13.86
CA ASN A 323 -6.30 16.42 -12.63
C ASN A 323 -5.47 17.70 -12.75
N ARG A 324 -4.63 17.79 -13.79
CA ARG A 324 -3.75 18.94 -13.99
C ARG A 324 -4.54 20.26 -14.10
N PRO A 325 -4.07 21.34 -13.46
CA PRO A 325 -4.64 22.67 -13.68
C PRO A 325 -4.49 23.12 -15.13
N ALA A 326 -5.35 24.03 -15.58
CA ALA A 326 -5.27 24.58 -16.94
C ALA A 326 -3.89 25.23 -17.17
N GLY A 327 -3.11 24.65 -18.08
CA GLY A 327 -1.70 25.01 -18.27
C GLY A 327 -1.05 24.34 -19.49
N PRO A 328 0.24 24.62 -19.74
CA PRO A 328 0.98 24.04 -20.86
C PRO A 328 1.02 22.50 -20.77
N ASN A 329 0.98 21.82 -21.90
CA ASN A 329 0.88 20.35 -21.99
C ASN A 329 2.18 19.60 -21.60
N LYS A 330 3.03 20.17 -20.73
CA LYS A 330 4.34 19.60 -20.37
C LYS A 330 4.22 18.21 -19.76
N LEU A 331 3.28 18.02 -18.83
CA LEU A 331 3.04 16.71 -18.22
C LEU A 331 2.51 15.69 -19.21
N THR A 332 1.62 16.12 -20.12
CA THR A 332 1.15 15.28 -21.23
C THR A 332 2.31 14.84 -22.12
N ASP A 333 3.15 15.77 -22.54
CA ASP A 333 4.30 15.47 -23.39
C ASP A 333 5.30 14.54 -22.69
N HIS A 334 5.51 14.74 -21.38
CA HIS A 334 6.37 13.88 -20.57
C HIS A 334 5.81 12.45 -20.44
N VAL A 335 4.51 12.27 -20.19
CA VAL A 335 3.88 10.94 -20.17
C VAL A 335 4.04 10.24 -21.53
N VAL A 336 3.82 10.97 -22.63
CA VAL A 336 4.03 10.42 -23.99
C VAL A 336 5.49 10.04 -24.20
N ASP A 337 6.45 10.86 -23.76
CA ASP A 337 7.88 10.54 -23.88
C ASP A 337 8.25 9.27 -23.10
N CYS A 338 7.68 9.08 -21.90
CA CYS A 338 7.87 7.86 -21.11
C CYS A 338 7.29 6.63 -21.82
N MET A 339 6.10 6.75 -22.42
CA MET A 339 5.50 5.67 -23.21
C MET A 339 6.38 5.29 -24.40
N LEU A 340 6.87 6.28 -25.15
CA LEU A 340 7.75 6.03 -26.30
C LEU A 340 9.11 5.45 -25.87
N ALA A 341 9.64 5.89 -24.72
CA ALA A 341 10.85 5.32 -24.14
C ALA A 341 10.65 3.85 -23.75
N GLY A 342 9.52 3.51 -23.13
CA GLY A 342 9.14 2.13 -22.83
C GLY A 342 9.08 1.25 -24.09
N MET A 343 8.42 1.73 -25.15
CA MET A 343 8.39 1.02 -26.44
C MET A 343 9.80 0.77 -27.00
N ARG A 344 10.68 1.77 -26.98
CA ARG A 344 12.06 1.63 -27.44
C ARG A 344 12.87 0.67 -26.58
N SER A 345 12.66 0.68 -25.27
CA SER A 345 13.30 -0.27 -24.34
C SER A 345 12.94 -1.71 -24.68
N ILE A 346 11.66 -1.98 -24.96
CA ILE A 346 11.22 -3.32 -25.38
C ILE A 346 11.87 -3.71 -26.72
N LEU A 347 11.88 -2.81 -27.71
CA LEU A 347 12.52 -3.07 -29.00
C LEU A 347 14.01 -3.37 -28.87
N ASP A 348 14.70 -2.70 -27.94
CA ASP A 348 16.11 -2.92 -27.71
C ASP A 348 16.37 -4.29 -27.06
N GLN A 349 15.62 -4.63 -26.02
CA GLN A 349 15.67 -5.95 -25.38
C GLN A 349 15.35 -7.09 -26.37
N ALA A 350 14.38 -6.87 -27.26
CA ALA A 350 13.94 -7.88 -28.20
C ALA A 350 14.98 -8.32 -29.24
N LYS A 351 16.07 -7.55 -29.41
CA LYS A 351 17.18 -7.93 -30.30
C LYS A 351 17.96 -9.12 -29.79
N ASP A 352 17.96 -9.34 -28.48
CA ASP A 352 18.72 -10.40 -27.82
C ASP A 352 17.88 -11.68 -27.64
N TYR A 353 16.58 -11.64 -27.93
CA TYR A 353 15.72 -12.81 -27.81
C TYR A 353 15.75 -13.68 -29.07
N PRO A 354 15.65 -15.01 -28.92
CA PRO A 354 15.55 -15.91 -30.05
C PRO A 354 14.24 -15.66 -30.83
N GLU A 355 14.27 -15.96 -32.13
CA GLU A 355 13.05 -16.04 -32.92
C GLU A 355 12.10 -17.06 -32.29
N TRP A 356 10.80 -16.73 -32.24
CA TRP A 356 9.84 -17.61 -31.61
C TRP A 356 9.65 -18.87 -32.44
N THR A 357 9.66 -20.03 -31.78
CA THR A 357 9.29 -21.29 -32.43
C THR A 357 8.13 -21.97 -31.69
N PRO A 358 7.14 -22.54 -32.41
CA PRO A 358 6.03 -23.28 -31.79
C PRO A 358 6.46 -24.54 -31.02
N LEU A 359 7.73 -24.96 -31.17
CA LEU A 359 8.28 -26.17 -30.57
C LEU A 359 9.01 -25.89 -29.25
N ASP A 360 9.29 -24.63 -28.93
CA ASP A 360 9.92 -24.24 -27.67
C ASP A 360 8.89 -24.33 -26.53
N LEU A 361 9.17 -25.23 -25.58
CA LEU A 361 8.34 -25.44 -24.39
C LEU A 361 8.72 -24.47 -23.25
N GLU A 362 9.88 -23.83 -23.34
CA GLU A 362 10.39 -22.87 -22.36
C GLU A 362 10.38 -21.46 -22.98
N ASP A 363 9.92 -20.47 -22.21
CA ASP A 363 9.97 -19.07 -22.64
C ASP A 363 11.35 -18.48 -22.37
N HIS A 364 12.11 -18.24 -23.45
CA HIS A 364 13.42 -17.60 -23.42
C HIS A 364 13.37 -16.09 -23.65
N THR A 365 12.18 -15.49 -23.66
CA THR A 365 11.96 -14.05 -23.90
C THR A 365 11.70 -13.25 -22.62
N GLU A 366 11.93 -13.87 -21.47
CA GLU A 366 11.68 -13.28 -20.15
C GLU A 366 10.24 -12.73 -20.04
N TYR A 367 9.25 -13.55 -20.44
CA TYR A 367 7.83 -13.19 -20.42
C TYR A 367 7.53 -11.94 -21.27
N LEU A 368 8.21 -11.76 -22.41
CA LEU A 368 8.06 -10.59 -23.26
C LEU A 368 6.59 -10.37 -23.67
N ALA A 369 5.90 -11.44 -24.06
CA ALA A 369 4.50 -11.36 -24.47
C ALA A 369 3.60 -10.82 -23.34
N ASP A 370 3.79 -11.30 -22.11
CA ASP A 370 3.03 -10.82 -20.94
C ASP A 370 3.34 -9.35 -20.63
N ARG A 371 4.62 -8.96 -20.68
CA ARG A 371 5.06 -7.57 -20.49
C ARG A 371 4.48 -6.65 -21.57
N LEU A 372 4.50 -7.07 -22.83
CA LEU A 372 3.89 -6.33 -23.93
C LEU A 372 2.38 -6.18 -23.77
N VAL A 373 1.67 -7.21 -23.32
CA VAL A 373 0.23 -7.11 -23.04
C VAL A 373 -0.03 -6.10 -21.93
N CYS A 374 0.72 -6.16 -20.83
CA CYS A 374 0.59 -5.21 -19.72
C CYS A 374 0.87 -3.77 -20.16
N PHE A 375 2.00 -3.56 -20.84
CA PHE A 375 2.41 -2.25 -21.32
C PHE A 375 1.46 -1.70 -22.40
N SER A 376 0.98 -2.54 -23.31
CA SER A 376 0.00 -2.13 -24.34
C SER A 376 -1.34 -1.73 -23.72
N ARG A 377 -1.82 -2.47 -22.72
CA ARG A 377 -3.02 -2.09 -21.95
C ARG A 377 -2.82 -0.74 -21.27
N PHE A 378 -1.65 -0.51 -20.68
CA PHE A 378 -1.30 0.76 -20.07
C PHE A 378 -1.35 1.91 -21.09
N CYS A 379 -0.66 1.77 -22.22
CA CYS A 379 -0.67 2.78 -23.28
C CYS A 379 -2.07 3.02 -23.84
N TRP A 380 -2.80 1.96 -24.15
CA TRP A 380 -4.14 2.05 -24.72
C TRP A 380 -5.11 2.79 -23.79
N SER A 381 -5.10 2.47 -22.51
CA SER A 381 -5.97 3.10 -21.51
C SER A 381 -5.74 4.62 -21.39
N ILE A 382 -4.54 5.12 -21.68
CA ILE A 382 -4.21 6.55 -21.63
C ILE A 382 -4.52 7.24 -22.97
N LEU A 383 -4.21 6.58 -24.09
CA LEU A 383 -4.39 7.15 -25.42
C LEU A 383 -5.87 7.20 -25.83
N SER A 384 -6.68 6.23 -25.39
CA SER A 384 -8.10 6.15 -25.73
C SER A 384 -8.98 7.18 -25.00
N THR A 385 -8.52 7.70 -23.87
CA THR A 385 -9.27 8.61 -23.01
C THR A 385 -8.94 10.08 -23.21
N ASN A 386 -7.78 10.40 -23.77
CA ASN A 386 -7.26 11.76 -23.86
C ASN A 386 -6.78 12.10 -25.28
N GLU A 387 -7.60 12.85 -26.01
CA GLU A 387 -7.33 13.27 -27.39
C GLU A 387 -6.02 14.05 -27.53
N GLN A 388 -5.69 14.90 -26.55
CA GLN A 388 -4.45 15.67 -26.57
C GLN A 388 -3.22 14.78 -26.41
N THR A 389 -3.31 13.77 -25.54
CA THR A 389 -2.24 12.77 -25.37
C THR A 389 -2.07 11.95 -26.65
N LEU A 390 -3.17 11.50 -27.26
CA LEU A 390 -3.14 10.80 -28.54
C LEU A 390 -2.49 11.66 -29.63
N LYS A 391 -2.88 12.94 -29.74
CA LYS A 391 -2.28 13.87 -30.70
C LYS A 391 -0.77 14.00 -30.52
N SER A 392 -0.30 14.24 -29.29
CA SER A 392 1.14 14.33 -28.98
C SER A 392 1.86 13.01 -29.31
N PHE A 393 1.25 11.86 -29.01
CA PHE A 393 1.79 10.54 -29.36
C PHE A 393 1.94 10.34 -30.89
N LEU A 394 0.94 10.75 -31.67
CA LEU A 394 0.97 10.69 -33.14
C LEU A 394 2.04 11.62 -33.72
N GLU A 395 2.12 12.86 -33.25
CA GLU A 395 3.13 13.85 -33.67
C GLU A 395 4.56 13.36 -33.40
N LYS A 396 4.76 12.62 -32.31
CA LYS A 396 6.04 12.00 -31.94
C LYS A 396 6.30 10.64 -32.60
N LYS A 397 5.57 10.29 -33.66
CA LYS A 397 5.70 9.05 -34.44
C LYS A 397 5.45 7.76 -33.64
N GLY A 398 4.60 7.80 -32.62
CA GLY A 398 4.31 6.64 -31.79
C GLY A 398 3.76 5.42 -32.56
N LEU A 399 3.00 5.64 -33.64
CA LEU A 399 2.51 4.54 -34.50
C LEU A 399 3.64 3.76 -35.19
N ALA A 400 4.77 4.40 -35.49
CA ALA A 400 5.91 3.69 -36.08
C ALA A 400 6.49 2.67 -35.09
N LEU A 401 6.63 3.06 -33.82
CA LEU A 401 7.10 2.15 -32.77
C LEU A 401 6.12 1.02 -32.50
N VAL A 402 4.81 1.30 -32.50
CA VAL A 402 3.78 0.26 -32.38
C VAL A 402 3.93 -0.78 -33.50
N ARG A 403 4.14 -0.33 -34.74
CA ARG A 403 4.38 -1.22 -35.87
C ARG A 403 5.64 -2.08 -35.67
N GLU A 404 6.76 -1.47 -35.28
CA GLU A 404 8.00 -2.19 -35.01
C GLU A 404 7.82 -3.27 -33.92
N LEU A 405 7.08 -2.96 -32.85
CA LEU A 405 6.78 -3.93 -31.78
C LEU A 405 5.93 -5.11 -32.26
N HIS A 406 5.00 -4.88 -33.18
CA HIS A 406 4.18 -5.93 -33.79
C HIS A 406 4.96 -6.82 -34.77
N GLU A 407 6.08 -6.34 -35.30
CA GLU A 407 6.92 -7.06 -36.27
C GLU A 407 8.06 -7.85 -35.58
N LEU A 408 8.09 -7.91 -34.24
CA LEU A 408 9.13 -8.63 -33.49
C LEU A 408 9.12 -10.15 -33.78
N PRO A 409 10.26 -10.74 -34.19
CA PRO A 409 10.37 -12.16 -34.55
C PRO A 409 10.26 -13.10 -33.34
N CYS A 410 10.50 -12.59 -32.13
CA CYS A 410 10.43 -13.35 -30.89
C CYS A 410 9.00 -13.47 -30.32
N LEU A 411 7.96 -13.00 -31.02
CA LEU A 411 6.58 -13.09 -30.56
C LEU A 411 5.83 -14.28 -31.16
N PRO A 412 4.94 -14.94 -30.38
CA PRO A 412 4.21 -16.13 -30.81
C PRO A 412 3.27 -15.96 -32.00
N TYR A 413 3.06 -14.72 -32.44
CA TYR A 413 2.21 -14.41 -33.58
C TYR A 413 2.75 -13.17 -34.29
N HIS A 414 3.41 -13.38 -35.44
CA HIS A 414 3.38 -12.37 -36.48
C HIS A 414 1.91 -12.18 -36.90
N LEU A 415 1.25 -11.11 -36.42
CA LEU A 415 -0.14 -10.79 -36.81
C LEU A 415 -0.31 -10.56 -38.33
N THR A 416 0.80 -10.52 -39.08
CA THR A 416 0.83 -10.56 -40.55
C THR A 416 0.46 -11.92 -41.16
N SER A 417 0.37 -12.99 -40.37
CA SER A 417 0.01 -14.34 -40.85
C SER A 417 -1.49 -14.56 -41.11
N LEU A 418 -2.37 -13.59 -40.85
CA LEU A 418 -3.81 -13.74 -41.16
C LEU A 418 -4.15 -13.52 -42.65
N GLU A 419 -3.17 -13.16 -43.49
CA GLU A 419 -3.29 -13.23 -44.94
C GLU A 419 -2.51 -14.44 -45.48
N GLY A 420 -3.06 -15.66 -45.38
CA GLY A 420 -2.42 -16.78 -46.07
C GLY A 420 -2.85 -18.20 -45.73
N ALA A 421 -3.60 -18.44 -44.66
CA ALA A 421 -4.13 -19.78 -44.38
C ALA A 421 -5.61 -19.87 -44.82
N VAL A 422 -5.82 -19.98 -46.13
CA VAL A 422 -7.01 -20.65 -46.66
C VAL A 422 -6.76 -22.16 -46.52
N PRO A 423 -7.74 -22.97 -46.08
CA PRO A 423 -7.58 -24.39 -45.76
C PRO A 423 -7.03 -25.26 -46.89
#